data_AF-A0A9P7EAG1-F1
#
_entry.id   AF-A0A9P7EAG1-F1
#
_cell.length_a   1.000
_cell.length_b   1.000
_cell.length_c   1.000
_cell.angle_alpha   90.00
_cell.angle_beta   90.00
_cell.angle_gamma   90.00
#
_symmetry.space_group_name_H-M   'P 1'
#
loop_
_entity.id
_entity.type
_entity.pdbx_description
1 polymer ?
#
loop_
_entity_poly.entity_id
_entity_poly.type
_entity_poly.pdbx_seq_one_letter_code
_entity_poly.pdbx_strand_id
1 'polypeptide(L)'
;QLIFCYDGNQRPEVKRGLCVSTRDHWMVKPTQCILDAFNTQWITAAGEAKVQLALMNDAGIVDAVMTDDSDVFVFGTKTVL
;
A
#
# COMPACT_ATOMS: atom_id res chain seq x y z
N GLN A 1 -3.97 -12.74 -9.12
CA GLN A 1 -2.83 -13.03 -8.21
C GLN A 1 -2.79 -11.94 -7.15
N LEU A 2 -2.38 -12.23 -5.91
CA LEU A 2 -2.32 -11.23 -4.83
C LEU A 2 -0.93 -10.60 -4.76
N ILE A 3 -0.89 -9.28 -4.61
CA ILE A 3 0.32 -8.49 -4.33
C ILE A 3 0.00 -7.59 -3.14
N PHE A 4 0.84 -7.67 -2.11
CA PHE A 4 0.76 -6.80 -0.95
C PHE A 4 1.68 -5.58 -1.14
N CYS A 5 1.23 -4.40 -0.74
CA CYS A 5 2.01 -3.18 -0.83
C CYS A 5 2.14 -2.56 0.58
N TYR A 6 3.37 -2.38 1.04
CA TYR A 6 3.69 -1.70 2.29
C TYR A 6 4.00 -0.23 2.04
N ASP A 7 3.73 0.62 3.04
CA ASP A 7 4.15 2.01 3.03
C ASP A 7 5.68 2.13 2.98
N GLY A 8 6.16 3.15 2.27
CA GLY A 8 7.55 3.54 2.20
C GLY A 8 7.92 4.67 3.16
N ASN A 9 9.22 4.99 3.17
CA ASN A 9 9.79 6.01 4.04
C ASN A 9 9.52 7.44 3.59
N GLN A 10 9.02 7.67 2.36
CA GLN A 10 8.69 9.01 1.85
C GLN A 10 7.23 9.41 2.13
N ARG A 11 6.53 8.68 3.00
CA ARG A 11 5.17 9.06 3.42
C ARG A 11 5.20 10.37 4.23
N PRO A 12 4.17 11.22 4.09
CA PRO A 12 4.17 12.53 4.73
C PRO A 12 4.16 12.41 6.26
N GLU A 13 4.98 13.22 6.93
CA GLU A 13 5.04 13.29 8.40
C GLU A 13 3.80 13.96 9.01
N VAL A 14 3.05 14.71 8.21
CA VAL A 14 1.82 15.38 8.62
C VAL A 14 0.67 14.92 7.72
N LYS A 15 -0.35 14.31 8.33
CA LYS A 15 -1.55 13.85 7.64
C LYS A 15 -2.77 14.46 8.32
N ARG A 16 -3.61 15.17 7.56
CA ARG A 16 -4.82 15.86 8.06
C ARG A 16 -4.53 16.82 9.23
N GLY A 17 -3.38 17.50 9.20
CA GLY A 17 -2.95 18.41 10.26
C GLY A 17 -2.40 17.74 11.52
N LEU A 18 -2.27 16.41 11.53
CA LEU A 18 -1.71 15.64 12.64
C LEU A 18 -0.35 15.08 12.27
N CYS A 19 0.63 15.17 13.17
CA CYS A 19 1.90 14.49 13.01
C CYS A 19 1.68 12.98 13.10
N VAL A 20 2.13 12.26 12.08
CA VAL A 20 2.04 10.81 11.99
C VAL A 20 3.42 10.17 12.08
N SER A 21 3.49 9.04 12.76
CA SER A 21 4.74 8.29 12.86
C SER A 21 5.12 7.74 11.49
N THR A 22 6.30 8.10 11.01
CA THR A 22 6.90 7.53 9.79
C THR A 22 7.63 6.21 10.06
N ARG A 23 7.70 5.75 11.31
CA ARG A 23 8.30 4.47 11.67
C ARG A 23 7.43 3.31 11.23
N ASP A 24 8.08 2.27 10.74
CA ASP A 24 7.39 1.02 10.37
C ASP A 24 6.70 0.41 11.59
N HIS A 25 5.52 -0.14 11.34
CA HIS A 25 4.83 -0.91 12.35
C HIS A 25 5.62 -2.20 12.63
N TRP A 26 5.65 -2.64 13.89
CA TRP A 26 6.41 -3.82 14.32
C TRP A 26 6.01 -5.12 13.58
N MET A 27 4.80 -5.15 13.00
CA MET A 27 4.29 -6.27 12.23
C MET A 27 4.83 -6.39 10.80
N VAL A 28 5.46 -5.35 10.23
CA VAL A 28 5.89 -5.38 8.82
C VAL A 28 6.78 -6.58 8.51
N LYS A 29 7.81 -6.83 9.35
CA LYS A 29 8.72 -7.97 9.16
C LYS A 29 8.02 -9.32 9.38
N PRO A 30 7.29 -9.56 10.49
CA PRO A 30 6.53 -10.78 10.67
C PRO A 30 5.57 -11.09 9.52
N THR A 31 4.85 -10.09 8.99
CA THR A 31 3.89 -10.31 7.90
C THR A 31 4.59 -10.61 6.58
N GLN A 32 5.73 -9.97 6.28
CA GLN A 32 6.56 -10.33 5.13
C GLN A 32 6.99 -11.80 5.18
N CYS A 33 7.46 -12.29 6.33
CA CYS A 33 7.83 -13.71 6.49
C CYS A 33 6.65 -14.67 6.24
N ILE A 34 5.44 -14.28 6.66
CA ILE A 34 4.22 -15.06 6.39
C ILE A 34 3.94 -15.07 4.87
N LEU A 35 3.99 -13.92 4.21
CA LEU A 35 3.76 -13.81 2.77
C LEU A 35 4.79 -14.61 1.97
N ASP A 36 6.06 -14.55 2.35
CA ASP A 36 7.14 -15.34 1.75
C ASP A 36 6.89 -16.85 1.90
N ALA A 37 6.44 -17.30 3.07
CA ALA A 37 6.11 -18.70 3.31
C ALA A 37 4.93 -19.20 2.45
N PHE A 38 3.98 -18.31 2.12
CA PHE A 38 2.88 -18.58 1.19
C PHE A 38 3.24 -18.28 -0.28
N ASN A 39 4.50 -17.96 -0.58
CA ASN A 39 4.97 -17.55 -1.90
C ASN A 39 4.11 -16.43 -2.52
N THR A 40 3.64 -15.52 -1.66
CA THR A 40 2.81 -14.37 -2.03
C THR A 40 3.69 -13.15 -2.20
N GLN A 41 3.53 -12.46 -3.33
CA GLN A 41 4.36 -11.31 -3.65
C GLN A 41 4.03 -10.11 -2.75
N TRP A 42 5.07 -9.38 -2.38
CA TRP A 42 4.92 -8.10 -1.72
C TRP A 42 5.97 -7.09 -2.21
N ILE A 43 5.61 -5.81 -2.13
CA ILE A 43 6.45 -4.68 -2.49
C ILE A 43 6.36 -3.59 -1.43
N THR A 44 7.32 -2.68 -1.43
CA THR A 44 7.28 -1.46 -0.61
C THR A 44 7.15 -0.25 -1.54
N ALA A 45 6.14 0.58 -1.30
CA ALA A 45 5.96 1.83 -2.02
C ALA A 45 7.10 2.82 -1.71
N ALA A 46 7.27 3.86 -2.52
CA ALA A 46 8.16 4.96 -2.16
C ALA A 46 7.56 5.80 -1.01
N GLY A 47 6.26 6.11 -1.11
CA GLY A 47 5.48 6.85 -0.11
C GLY A 47 4.32 6.03 0.44
N GLU A 48 3.08 6.50 0.28
CA GLU A 48 1.90 5.77 0.77
C GLU A 48 1.53 4.59 -0.15
N ALA A 49 1.25 3.42 0.44
CA ALA A 49 0.93 2.19 -0.28
C ALA A 49 -0.28 2.34 -1.22
N LYS A 50 -1.32 3.07 -0.78
CA LYS A 50 -2.52 3.33 -1.59
C LYS A 50 -2.23 4.06 -2.90
N VAL A 51 -1.23 4.95 -2.93
CA VAL A 51 -0.86 5.67 -4.14
C VAL A 51 -0.19 4.72 -5.12
N GLN A 52 0.70 3.86 -4.62
CA GLN A 52 1.33 2.82 -5.43
C GLN A 52 0.29 1.84 -5.99
N LEU A 53 -0.66 1.40 -5.18
CA LEU A 53 -1.75 0.51 -5.61
C LEU A 53 -2.66 1.16 -6.65
N ALA A 54 -2.99 2.45 -6.48
CA ALA A 54 -3.77 3.21 -7.46
C ALA A 54 -3.05 3.28 -8.82
N LEU A 55 -1.74 3.59 -8.82
CA LEU A 55 -0.93 3.62 -10.03
C LEU A 55 -0.84 2.23 -10.70
N MET A 56 -0.72 1.17 -9.91
CA MET A 56 -0.73 -0.20 -10.44
C MET A 56 -2.08 -0.57 -11.06
N ASN A 57 -3.19 -0.11 -10.48
CA ASN A 57 -4.51 -0.36 -11.04
C ASN A 57 -4.73 0.46 -12.32
N ASP A 58 -4.34 1.72 -12.33
CA ASP A 58 -4.47 2.57 -13.52
C ASP A 58 -3.60 2.06 -14.69
N ALA A 59 -2.38 1.58 -14.39
CA ALA A 59 -1.48 0.95 -15.35
C ALA A 59 -1.92 -0.47 -15.80
N GLY A 60 -2.98 -1.03 -15.21
CA GLY A 60 -3.47 -2.38 -15.53
C GLY A 60 -2.57 -3.52 -15.02
N ILE A 61 -1.70 -3.25 -14.05
CA ILE A 61 -0.87 -4.27 -13.38
C ILE A 61 -1.72 -5.11 -12.41
N VAL A 62 -2.71 -4.48 -11.77
CA VAL A 62 -3.68 -5.16 -10.90
C VAL A 62 -5.11 -4.82 -11.31
N ASP A 63 -6.00 -5.81 -11.27
CA ASP A 63 -7.40 -5.65 -11.70
C ASP A 63 -8.25 -4.87 -10.68
N ALA A 64 -7.94 -5.02 -9.39
CA ALA A 64 -8.65 -4.38 -8.29
C ALA A 64 -7.72 -4.11 -7.10
N VAL A 65 -8.09 -3.12 -6.28
CA VAL A 65 -7.38 -2.74 -5.06
C VAL A 65 -8.25 -3.06 -3.85
N MET A 66 -7.68 -3.73 -2.84
CA MET A 66 -8.33 -3.93 -1.54
C MET A 66 -7.68 -2.98 -0.53
N THR A 67 -8.45 -2.04 0.01
CA THR A 67 -7.95 -1.03 0.95
C THR A 67 -9.08 -0.42 1.78
N ASP A 68 -8.79 -0.05 3.03
CA ASP A 68 -9.69 0.71 3.88
C ASP A 68 -9.64 2.23 3.61
N ASP A 69 -8.69 2.69 2.78
CA ASP A 69 -8.52 4.10 2.44
C ASP A 69 -9.46 4.52 1.30
N SER A 70 -10.41 5.40 1.61
CA SER A 70 -11.38 5.90 0.62
C SER A 70 -10.81 6.92 -0.37
N ASP A 71 -9.66 7.53 -0.07
CA ASP A 71 -9.01 8.49 -0.96
C ASP A 71 -8.20 7.83 -2.10
N VAL A 72 -8.19 6.50 -2.18
CA VAL A 72 -7.57 5.74 -3.27
C VAL A 72 -8.16 6.07 -4.65
N PHE A 73 -9.43 6.47 -4.69
CA PHE A 73 -10.11 6.91 -5.93
C PHE A 73 -9.56 8.24 -6.46
N VAL A 74 -9.09 9.12 -5.57
CA VAL A 74 -8.50 10.42 -5.96
C VAL A 74 -7.21 10.20 -6.76
N PHE A 75 -6.53 9.08 -6.53
CA PHE A 75 -5.30 8.69 -7.22
C PHE A 75 -5.52 7.89 -8.51
N GLY A 76 -6.77 7.73 -8.97
CA GLY A 76 -7.09 7.10 -10.27
C GLY A 76 -7.44 5.61 -10.20
N THR A 77 -7.64 5.05 -9.01
CA THR A 77 -8.14 3.67 -8.86
C THR A 77 -9.53 3.54 -9.45
N LYS A 78 -9.75 2.54 -10.31
CA LYS A 78 -11.00 2.27 -11.01
C LYS A 78 -11.85 1.22 -10.31
N THR A 79 -11.22 0.24 -9.66
CA THR A 79 -11.90 -0.88 -9.02
C THR A 79 -11.36 -1.08 -7.60
N VAL A 80 -12.23 -1.01 -6.60
CA VAL A 80 -11.94 -1.27 -5.19
C VAL A 80 -12.84 -2.39 -4.68
N LEU A 81 -12.29 -3.26 -3.83
CA LEU A 81 -12.99 -4.38 -3.17
C LEU A 81 -13.31 -4.07 -1.71
#